data_AF-A0A964MC66-F1
#
_entry.id   AF-A0A964MC66-F1
#
_cell.length_a   1.000
_cell.length_b   1.000
_cell.length_c   1.000
_cell.angle_alpha   90.00
_cell.angle_beta   90.00
_cell.angle_gamma   90.00
#
_symmetry.space_group_name_H-M   'P 1'
#
loop_
_entity.id
_entity.type
_entity.pdbx_description
1 polymer ?
#
loop_
_entity_poly.entity_id
_entity_poly.type
_entity_poly.pdbx_seq_one_letter_code
_entity_poly.pdbx_strand_id
1 'polypeptide(L)'
;VRVGYVETHSRPETKALLKGLQVYPRGKVDYRGKKLEEFDLDAVLKDKPEVVLVDELAHTNAPGSRHPKRYQDVFELLDNGITVYTTLNVQHINSINEDVRAATGVSVHETIPDEVLDRADEIELVDLTPAELLKRLSEGKVYTPERSKAAIANFFTVPNLTALREQALRVTRGHVKGELARVHAVGDLNARQRQDDGMLLLITPDDSAEQAIRRTRQTAYNQGCRWGVAVIDNGRKMRVASEQQLMK
;
A
#
# COMPACT_ATOMS: atom_id res chain seq x y z
N VAL A 1 -1.15 -23.08 3.73
CA VAL A 1 -0.63 -21.77 4.17
C VAL A 1 0.79 -21.91 4.70
N ARG A 2 1.73 -21.11 4.21
CA ARG A 2 3.10 -21.00 4.72
C ARG A 2 3.41 -19.56 5.13
N VAL A 3 4.36 -19.36 6.03
CA VAL A 3 4.75 -18.03 6.53
C VAL A 3 6.04 -17.63 5.86
N GLY A 4 5.96 -16.70 4.90
CA GLY A 4 7.13 -16.12 4.24
C GLY A 4 7.81 -15.08 5.13
N TYR A 5 7.05 -14.05 5.50
CA TYR A 5 7.49 -13.03 6.44
C TYR A 5 6.30 -12.58 7.27
N VAL A 6 6.40 -12.67 8.60
CA VAL A 6 5.42 -12.10 9.53
C VAL A 6 6.16 -11.32 10.60
N GLU A 7 5.72 -10.09 10.85
CA GLU A 7 6.31 -9.25 11.90
C GLU A 7 5.46 -9.30 13.17
N THR A 8 5.98 -9.97 14.19
CA THR A 8 5.23 -10.18 15.44
C THR A 8 5.32 -8.98 16.39
N HIS A 9 6.25 -8.04 16.15
CA HIS A 9 6.57 -6.92 17.05
C HIS A 9 6.71 -7.35 18.52
N SER A 10 7.27 -8.54 18.74
CA SER A 10 7.42 -9.17 20.04
C SER A 10 6.14 -9.51 20.81
N ARG A 11 4.96 -9.43 20.18
CA ARG A 11 3.67 -9.79 20.79
C ARG A 11 3.56 -11.29 21.03
N PRO A 12 3.41 -11.76 22.29
CA PRO A 12 3.32 -13.18 22.61
C PRO A 12 2.11 -13.87 21.93
N GLU A 13 0.98 -13.18 21.84
CA GLU A 13 -0.24 -13.68 21.23
C GLU A 13 -0.05 -13.95 19.73
N THR A 14 0.57 -13.03 18.98
CA THR A 14 0.86 -13.22 17.55
C THR A 14 1.89 -14.32 17.33
N LYS A 15 2.94 -14.39 18.18
CA LYS A 15 3.91 -15.49 18.15
C LYS A 15 3.26 -16.85 18.39
N ALA A 16 2.25 -16.91 19.25
CA ALA A 16 1.52 -18.16 19.51
C ALA A 16 0.72 -18.63 18.29
N LEU A 17 0.14 -17.70 17.51
CA LEU A 17 -0.59 -18.03 16.27
C LEU A 17 0.30 -18.60 15.17
N LEU A 18 1.60 -18.32 15.20
CA LEU A 18 2.56 -18.92 14.26
C LEU A 18 2.88 -20.39 14.57
N LYS A 19 2.53 -20.89 15.75
CA LYS A 19 2.80 -22.28 16.13
C LYS A 19 2.00 -23.23 15.25
N GLY A 20 2.71 -24.19 14.64
CA GLY A 20 2.09 -25.17 13.73
C GLY A 20 2.06 -24.73 12.27
N LEU A 21 2.44 -23.48 11.96
CA LEU A 21 2.64 -23.04 10.58
C LEU A 21 4.08 -23.31 10.14
N GLN A 22 4.26 -23.66 8.88
CA GLN A 22 5.59 -23.77 8.27
C GLN A 22 6.12 -22.37 7.99
N VAL A 23 7.26 -22.02 8.59
CA VAL A 23 7.88 -20.69 8.47
C VAL A 23 9.17 -20.80 7.68
N TYR A 24 9.30 -20.00 6.62
CA TYR A 24 10.55 -19.88 5.88
C TYR A 24 11.60 -19.15 6.74
N PRO A 25 12.84 -19.63 6.79
CA PRO A 25 13.92 -18.91 7.45
C PRO A 25 14.09 -17.52 6.82
N ARG A 26 14.24 -16.49 7.65
CA ARG A 26 14.55 -15.13 7.16
C ARG A 26 15.99 -15.10 6.64
N GLY A 27 16.20 -14.55 5.45
CA GLY A 27 17.52 -14.26 4.92
C GLY A 27 18.21 -13.22 5.80
N LYS A 28 19.53 -13.30 5.95
CA LYS A 28 20.32 -12.33 6.73
C LYS A 28 21.23 -11.55 5.81
N VAL A 29 21.08 -10.23 5.81
CA VAL A 29 21.88 -9.32 4.99
C VAL A 29 22.64 -8.36 5.90
N ASP A 30 23.97 -8.34 5.80
CA ASP A 30 24.80 -7.36 6.50
C ASP A 30 24.84 -6.05 5.70
N TYR A 31 24.28 -4.98 6.26
CA TYR A 31 24.28 -3.66 5.63
C TYR A 31 24.69 -2.56 6.62
N ARG A 32 25.77 -1.83 6.29
CA ARG A 32 26.33 -0.75 7.12
C ARG A 32 26.54 -1.14 8.60
N GLY A 33 27.00 -2.37 8.84
CA GLY A 33 27.24 -2.90 10.18
C GLY A 33 25.99 -3.33 10.95
N LYS A 34 24.81 -3.34 10.33
CA LYS A 34 23.57 -3.89 10.88
C LYS A 34 23.19 -5.18 10.15
N LYS A 35 22.68 -6.16 10.89
CA LYS A 35 22.05 -7.36 10.33
C LYS A 35 20.59 -7.06 10.05
N LEU A 36 20.23 -7.04 8.77
CA LEU A 36 18.85 -6.97 8.31
C LEU A 36 18.34 -8.39 8.10
N GLU A 37 17.08 -8.62 8.46
CA GLU A 37 16.39 -9.87 8.17
C GLU A 37 15.42 -9.62 7.01
N GLU A 38 15.49 -10.44 5.97
CA GLU A 38 14.72 -10.24 4.75
C GLU A 38 13.91 -11.50 4.38
N PHE A 39 12.84 -11.28 3.64
CA PHE A 39 12.01 -12.33 3.07
C PHE A 39 12.79 -13.16 2.02
N ASP A 40 12.82 -14.49 2.16
CA ASP A 40 13.45 -15.40 1.19
C ASP A 40 12.46 -15.75 0.06
N LEU A 41 12.36 -14.85 -0.92
CA LEU A 41 11.49 -15.00 -2.08
C LEU A 41 11.79 -16.28 -2.88
N ASP A 42 13.06 -16.59 -3.11
CA ASP A 42 13.48 -17.72 -3.94
C ASP A 42 13.10 -19.06 -3.31
N ALA A 43 13.19 -19.18 -1.98
CA ALA A 43 12.71 -20.37 -1.27
C ALA A 43 11.21 -20.59 -1.46
N VAL A 44 10.40 -19.52 -1.41
CA VAL A 44 8.95 -19.61 -1.63
C VAL A 44 8.62 -19.97 -3.08
N LEU A 45 9.27 -19.34 -4.05
CA LEU A 45 9.07 -19.62 -5.48
C LEU A 45 9.45 -21.04 -5.86
N LYS A 46 10.49 -21.61 -5.21
CA LYS A 46 10.90 -23.00 -5.43
C LYS A 46 9.89 -23.99 -4.87
N ASP A 47 9.35 -23.69 -3.69
CA ASP A 47 8.47 -24.60 -2.95
C ASP A 47 6.99 -24.43 -3.31
N LYS A 48 6.63 -23.36 -4.05
CA LYS A 48 5.30 -23.07 -4.64
C LYS A 48 4.11 -23.41 -3.72
N PRO A 49 4.02 -22.81 -2.52
CA PRO A 49 2.83 -23.00 -1.70
C PRO A 49 1.59 -22.45 -2.39
N GLU A 50 0.42 -22.99 -2.04
CA GLU A 50 -0.86 -22.42 -2.46
C GLU A 50 -1.08 -21.02 -1.84
N VAL A 51 -0.71 -20.84 -0.57
CA VAL A 51 -0.88 -19.57 0.16
C VAL A 51 0.37 -19.25 0.97
N VAL A 52 0.84 -18.00 0.89
CA VAL A 52 1.94 -17.46 1.69
C VAL A 52 1.56 -16.16 2.42
N LEU A 53 2.00 -16.03 3.68
CA LEU A 53 1.86 -14.80 4.46
C LEU A 53 3.12 -13.93 4.31
N VAL A 54 2.94 -12.67 3.92
CA VAL A 54 4.02 -11.69 3.70
C VAL A 54 3.61 -10.32 4.26
N ASP A 55 4.01 -10.01 5.48
CA ASP A 55 3.72 -8.73 6.15
C ASP A 55 4.51 -7.55 5.56
N GLU A 56 4.00 -6.34 5.85
CA GLU A 56 4.61 -5.06 5.50
C GLU A 56 4.79 -4.85 3.99
N LEU A 57 3.69 -4.83 3.24
CA LEU A 57 3.70 -4.67 1.79
C LEU A 57 4.51 -3.46 1.29
N ALA A 58 4.56 -2.40 2.08
CA ALA A 58 5.29 -1.16 1.78
C ALA A 58 6.78 -1.20 2.09
N HIS A 59 7.29 -2.30 2.65
CA HIS A 59 8.68 -2.42 3.07
C HIS A 59 9.67 -2.18 1.92
N THR A 60 10.77 -1.52 2.24
CA THR A 60 11.92 -1.35 1.35
C THR A 60 12.93 -2.45 1.63
N ASN A 61 13.08 -3.37 0.69
CA ASN A 61 13.95 -4.52 0.86
C ASN A 61 15.42 -4.10 1.04
N ALA A 62 16.18 -4.95 1.71
CA ALA A 62 17.60 -4.74 1.91
C ALA A 62 18.37 -4.50 0.59
N PRO A 63 19.42 -3.66 0.59
CA PRO A 63 20.24 -3.45 -0.59
C PRO A 63 20.87 -4.76 -1.10
N GLY A 64 20.79 -4.99 -2.41
CA GLY A 64 21.24 -6.23 -3.04
C GLY A 64 20.14 -7.29 -3.18
N SER A 65 18.94 -7.06 -2.63
CA SER A 65 17.77 -7.88 -2.90
C SER A 65 17.37 -7.81 -4.38
N ARG A 66 16.74 -8.90 -4.85
CA ARG A 66 16.26 -9.04 -6.24
C ARG A 66 15.34 -7.88 -6.65
N HIS A 67 14.45 -7.48 -5.75
CA HIS A 67 13.62 -6.30 -5.93
C HIS A 67 13.85 -5.28 -4.82
N PRO A 68 13.75 -3.97 -5.12
CA PRO A 68 13.88 -2.93 -4.11
C PRO A 68 12.69 -2.82 -3.16
N LYS A 69 11.50 -3.33 -3.52
CA LYS A 69 10.27 -3.18 -2.72
C LYS A 69 9.56 -4.52 -2.55
N ARG A 70 9.01 -4.77 -1.35
CA ARG A 70 8.32 -6.02 -1.03
C ARG A 70 7.07 -6.27 -1.88
N TYR A 71 6.33 -5.23 -2.27
CA TYR A 71 5.21 -5.41 -3.20
C TYR A 71 5.62 -6.01 -4.54
N GLN A 72 6.88 -5.84 -4.98
CA GLN A 72 7.38 -6.44 -6.21
C GLN A 72 7.67 -7.94 -6.02
N ASP A 73 8.17 -8.33 -4.84
CA ASP A 73 8.26 -9.75 -4.47
C ASP A 73 6.87 -10.39 -4.47
N VAL A 74 5.88 -9.71 -3.87
CA VAL A 74 4.49 -10.16 -3.87
C VAL A 74 3.94 -10.29 -5.29
N PHE A 75 4.22 -9.35 -6.18
CA PHE A 75 3.82 -9.45 -7.58
C PHE A 75 4.47 -10.65 -8.27
N GLU A 76 5.75 -10.94 -8.05
CA GLU A 76 6.38 -12.13 -8.61
C GLU A 76 5.73 -13.43 -8.08
N LEU A 77 5.36 -13.48 -6.79
CA LEU A 77 4.61 -14.62 -6.24
C LEU A 77 3.26 -14.79 -6.93
N LEU A 78 2.49 -13.72 -7.08
CA LEU A 78 1.19 -13.72 -7.75
C LEU A 78 1.32 -14.15 -9.21
N ASP A 79 2.33 -13.66 -9.93
CA ASP A 79 2.60 -14.01 -11.33
C ASP A 79 3.00 -15.49 -11.50
N ASN A 80 3.44 -16.14 -10.42
CA ASN A 80 3.71 -17.58 -10.34
C ASN A 80 2.52 -18.41 -9.79
N GLY A 81 1.34 -17.79 -9.63
CA GLY A 81 0.11 -18.45 -9.19
C GLY A 81 0.07 -18.77 -7.69
N ILE A 82 0.84 -18.06 -6.87
CA ILE A 82 0.85 -18.22 -5.41
C ILE A 82 -0.06 -17.15 -4.80
N THR A 83 -1.04 -17.56 -3.98
CA THR A 83 -1.90 -16.62 -3.25
C THR A 83 -1.12 -15.98 -2.10
N VAL A 84 -1.25 -14.67 -1.94
CA VAL A 84 -0.51 -13.91 -0.91
C VAL A 84 -1.47 -13.18 0.02
N TYR A 85 -1.28 -13.37 1.33
CA TYR A 85 -1.88 -12.51 2.36
C TYR A 85 -0.82 -11.53 2.85
N THR A 86 -1.17 -10.26 2.92
CA THR A 86 -0.24 -9.19 3.29
C THR A 86 -0.90 -8.13 4.16
N THR A 87 -0.09 -7.27 4.77
CA THR A 87 -0.54 -6.17 5.62
C THR A 87 0.02 -4.84 5.12
N LEU A 88 -0.82 -3.80 5.18
CA LEU A 88 -0.48 -2.46 4.71
C LEU A 88 -1.16 -1.41 5.60
N ASN A 89 -0.39 -0.46 6.12
CA ASN A 89 -0.97 0.74 6.71
C ASN A 89 -1.26 1.78 5.62
N VAL A 90 -2.43 2.41 5.68
CA VAL A 90 -2.92 3.36 4.65
C VAL A 90 -1.96 4.51 4.35
N GLN A 91 -1.14 4.93 5.32
CA GLN A 91 -0.15 6.00 5.21
C GLN A 91 0.93 5.76 4.14
N HIS A 92 1.13 4.49 3.73
CA HIS A 92 2.15 4.11 2.76
C HIS A 92 1.63 4.19 1.32
N ILE A 93 0.35 4.44 1.10
CA ILE A 93 -0.20 4.61 -0.25
C ILE A 93 0.21 5.99 -0.77
N ASN A 94 0.75 6.05 -1.97
CA ASN A 94 1.28 7.26 -2.59
C ASN A 94 0.28 8.45 -2.58
N SER A 95 -0.98 8.24 -2.98
CA SER A 95 -1.99 9.32 -2.94
C SER A 95 -2.34 9.79 -1.52
N ILE A 96 -2.32 8.88 -0.54
CA ILE A 96 -2.67 9.17 0.86
C ILE A 96 -1.52 9.85 1.59
N ASN A 97 -0.28 9.54 1.22
CA ASN A 97 0.92 10.10 1.82
C ASN A 97 0.92 11.64 1.82
N GLU A 98 0.51 12.24 0.70
CA GLU A 98 0.43 13.70 0.56
C GLU A 98 -0.61 14.31 1.52
N ASP A 99 -1.81 13.73 1.57
CA ASP A 99 -2.89 14.17 2.47
C ASP A 99 -2.47 14.05 3.94
N VAL A 100 -1.85 12.93 4.30
CA VAL A 100 -1.34 12.69 5.66
C VAL A 100 -0.24 13.68 6.00
N ARG A 101 0.70 13.94 5.09
CA ARG A 101 1.76 14.94 5.31
C ARG A 101 1.18 16.34 5.48
N ALA A 102 0.19 16.72 4.68
CA ALA A 102 -0.48 18.02 4.79
C ALA A 102 -1.24 18.17 6.11
N ALA A 103 -1.92 17.11 6.56
CA ALA A 103 -2.70 17.13 7.79
C ALA A 103 -1.84 17.03 9.07
N THR A 104 -0.77 16.25 9.04
CA THR A 104 -0.02 15.86 10.24
C THR A 104 1.41 16.41 10.32
N GLY A 105 1.94 16.94 9.22
CA GLY A 105 3.34 17.35 9.08
C GLY A 105 4.34 16.20 9.03
N VAL A 106 3.90 14.94 9.20
CA VAL A 106 4.77 13.76 9.19
C VAL A 106 4.93 13.24 7.77
N SER A 107 6.17 13.04 7.35
CA SER A 107 6.49 12.42 6.06
C SER A 107 6.71 10.91 6.23
N VAL A 108 6.06 10.12 5.38
CA VAL A 108 6.29 8.66 5.32
C VAL A 108 7.12 8.37 4.08
N HIS A 109 8.30 7.79 4.27
CA HIS A 109 9.28 7.58 3.19
C HIS A 109 9.10 6.26 2.45
N GLU A 110 8.61 5.24 3.16
CA GLU A 110 8.30 3.97 2.53
C GLU A 110 6.90 4.05 1.93
N THR A 111 6.80 4.07 0.62
CA THR A 111 5.52 4.13 -0.06
C THR A 111 5.37 3.06 -1.14
N ILE A 112 4.13 2.86 -1.56
CA ILE A 112 3.76 2.00 -2.68
C ILE A 112 2.90 2.79 -3.69
N PRO A 113 2.99 2.46 -4.98
CA PRO A 113 2.03 2.93 -5.97
C PRO A 113 0.60 2.51 -5.59
N ASP A 114 -0.36 3.39 -5.81
CA ASP A 114 -1.78 3.10 -5.64
C ASP A 114 -2.24 1.88 -6.46
N GLU A 115 -1.59 1.60 -7.60
CA GLU A 115 -1.89 0.47 -8.48
C GLU A 115 -1.68 -0.89 -7.82
N VAL A 116 -0.89 -0.94 -6.76
CA VAL A 116 -0.72 -2.16 -5.98
C VAL A 116 -2.06 -2.62 -5.39
N LEU A 117 -2.96 -1.70 -5.06
CA LEU A 117 -4.30 -2.02 -4.56
C LEU A 117 -5.24 -2.52 -5.66
N ASP A 118 -5.00 -2.14 -6.92
CA ASP A 118 -5.85 -2.57 -8.04
C ASP A 118 -5.69 -4.06 -8.35
N ARG A 119 -4.53 -4.64 -7.97
CA ARG A 119 -4.21 -6.07 -8.06
C ARG A 119 -4.69 -6.89 -6.87
N ALA A 120 -5.22 -6.25 -5.82
CA ALA A 120 -5.78 -6.99 -4.70
C ALA A 120 -7.15 -7.56 -5.10
N ASP A 121 -7.32 -8.88 -4.89
CA ASP A 121 -8.62 -9.54 -5.07
C ASP A 121 -9.59 -9.18 -3.94
N GLU A 122 -9.07 -8.97 -2.72
CA GLU A 122 -9.84 -8.61 -1.53
C GLU A 122 -9.04 -7.65 -0.64
N ILE A 123 -9.73 -6.70 -0.01
CA ILE A 123 -9.16 -5.80 1.00
C ILE A 123 -10.00 -5.86 2.27
N GLU A 124 -9.42 -6.38 3.35
CA GLU A 124 -10.03 -6.38 4.68
C GLU A 124 -9.53 -5.20 5.53
N LEU A 125 -10.45 -4.37 6.01
CA LEU A 125 -10.12 -3.25 6.89
C LEU A 125 -10.06 -3.71 8.36
N VAL A 126 -8.86 -3.72 8.93
CA VAL A 126 -8.65 -3.89 10.37
C VAL A 126 -8.77 -2.53 11.07
N ASP A 127 -9.97 -2.20 11.57
CA ASP A 127 -10.26 -0.91 12.20
C ASP A 127 -10.07 -0.94 13.73
N LEU A 128 -9.59 0.18 14.28
CA LEU A 128 -9.46 0.42 15.71
C LEU A 128 -9.65 1.91 16.00
N THR A 129 -10.32 2.26 17.09
CA THR A 129 -10.48 3.68 17.42
C THR A 129 -9.15 4.32 17.81
N PRO A 130 -8.96 5.64 17.56
CA PRO A 130 -7.77 6.36 18.01
C PRO A 130 -7.48 6.18 19.52
N ALA A 131 -8.53 6.21 20.36
CA ALA A 131 -8.40 6.05 21.80
C ALA A 131 -7.87 4.66 22.20
N GLU A 132 -8.36 3.60 21.57
CA GLU A 132 -7.90 2.24 21.81
C GLU A 132 -6.46 2.02 21.33
N LEU A 133 -6.09 2.58 20.18
CA LEU A 133 -4.73 2.49 19.67
C LEU A 133 -3.74 3.20 20.59
N LEU A 134 -4.08 4.40 21.07
CA LEU A 134 -3.28 5.14 22.05
C LEU A 134 -3.15 4.38 23.38
N LYS A 135 -4.25 3.75 23.84
CA LYS A 135 -4.21 2.89 25.02
C LYS A 135 -3.22 1.73 24.82
N ARG A 136 -3.32 1.01 23.70
CA ARG A 136 -2.38 -0.09 23.38
C ARG A 136 -0.92 0.38 23.28
N LEU A 137 -0.68 1.59 22.76
CA LEU A 137 0.65 2.19 22.73
C LEU A 137 1.18 2.47 24.14
N SER A 138 0.35 3.05 25.02
CA SER A 138 0.71 3.32 26.41
C SER A 138 0.99 2.05 27.23
N GLU A 139 0.33 0.94 26.91
CA GLU A 139 0.56 -0.38 27.50
C GLU A 139 1.80 -1.10 26.92
N GLY A 140 2.53 -0.48 25.99
CA GLY A 140 3.70 -1.08 25.34
C GLY A 140 3.38 -2.19 24.34
N LYS A 141 2.10 -2.37 23.98
CA LYS A 141 1.65 -3.41 23.03
C LYS A 141 1.88 -3.01 21.57
N VAL A 142 2.23 -1.75 21.31
CA VAL A 142 2.58 -1.24 19.98
C VAL A 142 4.01 -0.74 20.05
N TYR A 143 4.96 -1.47 19.48
CA TYR A 143 6.36 -1.08 19.45
C TYR A 143 6.89 -1.21 18.03
N THR A 144 7.33 -0.09 17.46
CA THR A 144 8.24 -0.08 16.30
C THR A 144 9.62 0.29 16.82
N PRO A 145 10.58 -0.65 16.92
CA PRO A 145 11.90 -0.41 17.50
C PRO A 145 12.76 0.62 16.74
N GLU A 146 12.36 0.99 15.52
CA GLU A 146 13.14 1.85 14.63
C GLU A 146 12.88 3.35 14.80
N ARG A 147 11.78 3.75 15.46
CA ARG A 147 11.41 5.17 15.59
C ARG A 147 11.73 5.70 16.98
N SER A 148 12.25 6.94 17.04
CA SER A 148 12.48 7.63 18.32
C SER A 148 11.15 7.85 19.05
N LYS A 149 11.16 7.80 20.39
CA LYS A 149 9.97 8.05 21.22
C LYS A 149 9.27 9.38 20.87
N ALA A 150 10.06 10.39 20.48
CA ALA A 150 9.54 11.69 20.05
C ALA A 150 8.81 11.63 18.70
N ALA A 151 9.34 10.90 17.71
CA ALA A 151 8.66 10.70 16.43
C ALA A 151 7.35 9.91 16.58
N ILE A 152 7.34 8.93 17.50
CA ILE A 152 6.13 8.20 17.88
C ILE A 152 5.11 9.14 18.53
N ALA A 153 5.51 9.93 19.53
CA ALA A 153 4.59 10.85 20.22
C ALA A 153 3.95 11.88 19.27
N ASN A 154 4.71 12.40 18.31
CA ASN A 154 4.19 13.35 17.33
C ASN A 154 3.26 12.70 16.29
N PHE A 155 3.49 11.42 15.97
CA PHE A 155 2.67 10.70 15.01
C PHE A 155 1.36 10.19 15.63
N PHE A 156 1.43 9.57 16.80
CA PHE A 156 0.30 8.97 17.50
C PHE A 156 -0.45 10.02 18.34
N THR A 157 -1.14 10.93 17.66
CA THR A 157 -2.05 11.90 18.27
C THR A 157 -3.48 11.62 17.82
N VAL A 158 -4.48 12.00 18.62
CA VAL A 158 -5.90 11.79 18.25
C VAL A 158 -6.24 12.41 16.88
N PRO A 159 -5.83 13.66 16.55
CA PRO A 159 -6.10 14.23 15.23
C PRO A 159 -5.48 13.41 14.09
N ASN A 160 -4.21 13.02 14.21
CA ASN A 160 -3.51 12.26 13.17
C ASN A 160 -4.13 10.88 12.94
N LEU A 161 -4.42 10.16 14.03
CA LEU A 161 -5.03 8.84 13.96
C LEU A 161 -6.47 8.90 13.43
N THR A 162 -7.20 9.97 13.73
CA THR A 162 -8.54 10.19 13.17
C THR A 162 -8.48 10.42 11.66
N ALA A 163 -7.54 11.25 11.19
CA ALA A 163 -7.32 11.48 9.76
C ALA A 163 -6.92 10.19 9.03
N LEU A 164 -6.00 9.41 9.60
CA LEU A 164 -5.60 8.12 9.03
C LEU A 164 -6.76 7.12 8.97
N ARG A 165 -7.59 7.06 10.02
CA ARG A 165 -8.78 6.20 10.04
C ARG A 165 -9.79 6.59 8.97
N GLU A 166 -10.03 7.90 8.79
CA GLU A 166 -10.89 8.39 7.70
C GLU A 166 -10.36 7.97 6.33
N GLN A 167 -9.05 8.11 6.11
CA GLN A 167 -8.42 7.71 4.85
C GLN A 167 -8.51 6.19 4.62
N ALA A 168 -8.32 5.37 5.65
CA ALA A 168 -8.46 3.92 5.55
C ALA A 168 -9.88 3.49 5.16
N LEU A 169 -10.90 4.10 5.80
CA LEU A 169 -12.30 3.87 5.45
C LEU A 169 -12.62 4.32 4.02
N ARG A 170 -12.07 5.46 3.59
CA ARG A 170 -12.24 6.01 2.26
C ARG A 170 -11.65 5.10 1.18
N VAL A 171 -10.43 4.58 1.39
CA VAL A 171 -9.78 3.60 0.49
C VAL A 171 -10.59 2.32 0.41
N THR A 172 -11.02 1.78 1.55
CA THR A 172 -11.83 0.54 1.59
C THR A 172 -13.15 0.71 0.83
N ARG A 173 -13.84 1.84 1.03
CA ARG A 173 -15.06 2.17 0.28
C ARG A 173 -14.81 2.28 -1.22
N GLY A 174 -13.68 2.88 -1.63
CA GLY A 174 -13.30 2.98 -3.04
C GLY A 174 -13.13 1.61 -3.69
N HIS A 175 -12.45 0.68 -2.99
CA HIS A 175 -12.27 -0.70 -3.46
C HIS A 175 -13.61 -1.42 -3.67
N VAL A 176 -14.48 -1.41 -2.65
CA VAL A 176 -15.81 -2.05 -2.70
C VAL A 176 -16.67 -1.50 -3.85
N LYS A 177 -16.62 -0.18 -4.10
CA LYS A 177 -17.32 0.40 -5.24
C LYS A 177 -16.77 -0.09 -6.59
N GLY A 178 -15.45 -0.18 -6.71
CA GLY A 178 -14.80 -0.72 -7.90
C GLY A 178 -15.20 -2.18 -8.18
N GLU A 179 -15.29 -2.99 -7.13
CA GLU A 179 -15.75 -4.38 -7.21
C GLU A 179 -17.22 -4.47 -7.66
N LEU A 180 -18.12 -3.72 -7.01
CA LEU A 180 -19.53 -3.61 -7.41
C LEU A 180 -19.67 -3.17 -8.87
N ALA A 181 -18.82 -2.24 -9.32
CA ALA A 181 -18.84 -1.79 -10.70
C ALA A 181 -18.49 -2.91 -11.69
N ARG A 182 -17.49 -3.74 -11.37
CA ARG A 182 -17.10 -4.92 -12.17
C ARG A 182 -18.21 -5.97 -12.21
N VAL A 183 -18.86 -6.27 -11.07
CA VAL A 183 -19.98 -7.23 -10.99
C VAL A 183 -21.17 -6.76 -11.83
N HIS A 184 -21.56 -5.48 -11.72
CA HIS A 184 -22.68 -4.93 -12.50
C HIS A 184 -22.40 -4.88 -14.02
N ALA A 185 -21.15 -4.68 -14.43
CA ALA A 185 -20.77 -4.66 -15.85
C ALA A 185 -20.93 -6.03 -16.56
N VAL A 186 -20.97 -7.12 -15.80
CA VAL A 186 -21.17 -8.50 -16.28
C VAL A 186 -22.65 -8.89 -16.35
N GLY A 187 -23.53 -8.22 -15.58
CA GLY A 187 -24.92 -8.64 -15.40
C GLY A 187 -25.98 -7.86 -16.19
N ASP A 188 -25.73 -6.63 -16.65
CA ASP A 188 -26.79 -5.80 -17.22
C ASP A 188 -26.30 -4.84 -18.32
N LEU A 189 -26.80 -5.02 -19.55
CA LEU A 189 -26.49 -4.16 -20.70
C LEU A 189 -27.00 -2.72 -20.51
N ASN A 190 -28.02 -2.52 -19.67
CA ASN A 190 -28.57 -1.21 -19.35
C ASN A 190 -27.87 -0.52 -18.16
N ALA A 191 -27.12 -1.26 -17.33
CA ALA A 191 -26.29 -0.69 -16.27
C ALA A 191 -25.01 -0.06 -16.81
N ARG A 192 -24.51 -0.53 -17.97
CA ARG A 192 -23.37 0.09 -18.68
C ARG A 192 -23.60 1.57 -18.99
N GLN A 193 -24.84 1.95 -19.32
CA GLN A 193 -25.22 3.34 -19.62
C GLN A 193 -25.29 4.27 -18.39
N ARG A 194 -25.29 3.73 -17.16
CA ARG A 194 -25.26 4.53 -15.92
C ARG A 194 -23.87 4.58 -15.27
N GLN A 195 -22.88 3.88 -15.81
CA GLN A 195 -21.48 3.86 -15.36
C GLN A 195 -20.53 4.66 -16.26
N ASP A 196 -21.07 5.50 -17.14
CA ASP A 196 -20.29 6.36 -18.04
C ASP A 196 -19.79 7.66 -17.39
N ASP A 197 -19.96 7.83 -16.08
CA ASP A 197 -19.31 8.91 -15.34
C ASP A 197 -17.82 8.57 -15.19
N GLY A 198 -17.03 8.95 -16.18
CA GLY A 198 -15.57 8.86 -16.16
C GLY A 198 -14.93 10.20 -15.83
N MET A 199 -13.82 10.19 -15.10
CA MET A 199 -13.01 11.39 -14.91
C MET A 199 -11.93 11.49 -15.99
N LEU A 200 -11.94 12.56 -16.77
CA LEU A 200 -10.82 12.89 -17.66
C LEU A 200 -10.06 14.08 -17.08
N LEU A 201 -8.82 13.86 -16.68
CA LEU A 201 -7.92 14.95 -16.31
C LEU A 201 -7.21 15.49 -17.56
N LEU A 202 -7.34 16.78 -17.78
CA LEU A 202 -6.58 17.50 -18.80
C LEU A 202 -5.39 18.18 -18.13
N ILE A 203 -4.17 17.83 -18.54
CA ILE A 203 -2.95 18.44 -18.01
C ILE A 203 -2.11 19.07 -19.10
N THR A 204 -1.37 20.11 -18.72
CA THR A 204 -0.13 20.51 -19.40
C THR A 204 1.06 19.83 -18.72
N PRO A 205 2.14 19.49 -19.45
CA PRO A 205 3.33 18.87 -18.87
C PRO A 205 4.15 19.93 -18.09
N ASP A 206 3.65 20.28 -16.91
CA ASP A 206 4.29 21.18 -15.95
C ASP A 206 4.46 20.50 -14.58
N ASP A 207 5.12 21.18 -13.65
CA ASP A 207 5.47 20.63 -12.33
C ASP A 207 4.24 20.27 -11.48
N SER A 208 3.03 20.73 -11.84
CA SER A 208 1.79 20.39 -11.13
C SER A 208 1.10 19.13 -11.66
N ALA A 209 1.52 18.63 -12.84
CA ALA A 209 0.89 17.50 -13.51
C ALA A 209 0.85 16.24 -12.64
N GLU A 210 1.96 15.92 -11.97
CA GLU A 210 2.05 14.73 -11.12
C GLU A 210 1.04 14.79 -9.96
N GLN A 211 0.94 15.94 -9.28
CA GLN A 211 -0.02 16.10 -8.19
C GLN A 211 -1.46 16.06 -8.68
N ALA A 212 -1.74 16.65 -9.85
CA ALA A 212 -3.07 16.62 -10.46
C ALA A 212 -3.49 15.18 -10.83
N ILE A 213 -2.58 14.40 -11.39
CA ILE A 213 -2.78 12.98 -11.71
C ILE A 213 -3.12 12.20 -10.44
N ARG A 214 -2.29 12.32 -9.40
CA ARG A 214 -2.49 11.63 -8.11
C ARG A 214 -3.85 11.96 -7.48
N ARG A 215 -4.22 13.24 -7.43
CA ARG A 215 -5.52 13.68 -6.88
C ARG A 215 -6.71 13.19 -7.70
N THR A 216 -6.61 13.22 -9.03
CA THR A 216 -7.69 12.72 -9.90
C THR A 216 -7.86 11.22 -9.71
N ARG A 217 -6.76 10.46 -9.70
CA ARG A 217 -6.78 9.02 -9.42
C ARG A 217 -7.45 8.73 -8.10
N GLN A 218 -7.05 9.41 -7.03
CA GLN A 218 -7.63 9.23 -5.70
C GLN A 218 -9.13 9.55 -5.69
N THR A 219 -9.55 10.62 -6.36
CA THR A 219 -10.96 11.01 -6.46
C THR A 219 -11.76 9.97 -7.23
N ALA A 220 -11.25 9.49 -8.35
CA ALA A 220 -11.89 8.46 -9.17
C ALA A 220 -12.03 7.14 -8.41
N TYR A 221 -10.97 6.72 -7.72
CA TYR A 221 -10.98 5.55 -6.85
C TYR A 221 -12.04 5.67 -5.74
N ASN A 222 -12.14 6.83 -5.08
CA ASN A 222 -13.16 7.08 -4.04
C ASN A 222 -14.60 7.06 -4.58
N GLN A 223 -14.78 7.46 -5.83
CA GLN A 223 -16.07 7.46 -6.51
C GLN A 223 -16.40 6.09 -7.13
N GLY A 224 -15.40 5.22 -7.30
CA GLY A 224 -15.55 3.93 -7.98
C GLY A 224 -15.75 4.09 -9.49
N CYS A 225 -15.17 5.15 -10.07
CA CYS A 225 -15.33 5.45 -11.49
C CYS A 225 -14.03 5.27 -12.28
N ARG A 226 -14.19 5.13 -13.60
CA ARG A 226 -13.05 5.07 -14.53
C ARG A 226 -12.42 6.45 -14.63
N TRP A 227 -11.12 6.49 -14.86
CA TRP A 227 -10.43 7.75 -15.11
C TRP A 227 -9.36 7.61 -16.18
N GLY A 228 -8.97 8.75 -16.75
CA GLY A 228 -7.90 8.86 -17.72
C GLY A 228 -7.24 10.23 -17.66
N VAL A 229 -6.10 10.34 -18.32
CA VAL A 229 -5.34 11.58 -18.44
C VAL A 229 -5.15 11.87 -19.92
N ALA A 230 -5.44 13.10 -20.34
CA ALA A 230 -5.06 13.60 -21.66
C ALA A 230 -4.12 14.79 -21.49
N VAL A 231 -3.00 14.74 -22.22
CA VAL A 231 -2.01 15.81 -22.24
C VAL A 231 -2.38 16.80 -23.34
N ILE A 232 -2.56 18.06 -22.96
CA ILE A 232 -2.77 19.15 -23.92
C ILE A 232 -1.40 19.62 -24.41
N ASP A 233 -1.07 19.29 -25.65
CA ASP A 233 0.08 19.85 -26.34
C ASP A 233 -0.27 21.27 -26.82
N ASN A 234 0.35 22.28 -26.20
CA ASN A 234 0.18 23.69 -26.54
C ASN A 234 1.32 24.22 -27.43
N GLY A 235 2.14 23.34 -28.03
CA GLY A 235 3.24 23.70 -28.92
C GLY A 235 4.49 24.25 -28.23
N ARG A 236 4.54 24.26 -26.88
CA ARG A 236 5.77 24.56 -26.13
C ARG A 236 6.57 23.28 -25.97
N LYS A 237 7.78 23.23 -26.56
CA LYS A 237 8.67 22.06 -26.51
C LYS A 237 8.76 21.48 -25.09
N MET A 238 8.30 20.24 -24.94
CA MET A 238 8.51 19.42 -23.75
C MET A 238 10.00 19.38 -23.40
N ARG A 239 10.35 19.67 -22.14
CA ARG A 239 11.67 19.29 -21.61
C ARG A 239 11.65 17.77 -21.45
N VAL A 240 12.66 17.11 -21.99
CA VAL A 240 12.85 15.65 -22.09
C VAL A 240 12.63 14.88 -20.76
N ALA A 241 12.67 15.56 -19.61
CA ALA A 241 12.38 14.97 -18.29
C ALA A 241 10.89 14.56 -18.10
N SER A 242 9.95 15.18 -18.81
CA SER A 242 8.50 15.00 -18.57
C SER A 242 7.90 13.74 -19.22
N GLU A 243 8.54 13.17 -20.25
CA GLU A 243 8.04 11.95 -20.93
C GLU A 243 8.18 10.70 -20.07
N GLN A 244 9.27 10.57 -19.31
CA GLN A 244 9.50 9.41 -18.43
C GLN A 244 8.62 9.42 -17.18
N GLN A 245 8.06 10.59 -16.82
CA GLN A 245 7.26 10.79 -15.61
C GLN A 245 5.76 10.51 -15.84
N LEU A 246 5.32 10.43 -17.10
CA LEU A 246 3.95 10.10 -17.51
C LEU A 246 3.72 8.61 -17.80
N MET A 247 4.78 7.82 -17.93
CA MET A 247 4.72 6.37 -18.22
C MET A 247 4.98 5.48 -16.98
N LYS A 248 5.09 6.06 -15.78
CA LYS A 248 5.23 5.38 -14.49
C LYS A 248 4.04 5.69 -13.60
#